data_AF-I8QQ58-F1
#
_entry.id   AF-I8QQ58-F1
#
_cell.length_a   1.000
_cell.length_b   1.000
_cell.length_c   1.000
_cell.angle_alpha   90.00
_cell.angle_beta   90.00
_cell.angle_gamma   90.00
#
_symmetry.space_group_name_H-M   'P 1'
#
loop_
_entity.id
_entity.type
_entity.pdbx_description
1 polymer ?
#
loop_
_entity_poly.entity_id
_entity_poly.type
_entity_poly.pdbx_seq_one_letter_code
_entity_poly.pdbx_strand_id
1 'polypeptide(L)'
;MARLSEQLAYLAKRARAAEGAADAAEAETREELAAKVEQARANAEQHAGELREKATDVTQEASSRWSEIQDRWRDHVSKVRAEVDQKQTERDAQRAERRAEYAEDDAVCAISFAIAAVEEAEYAVLDATLARADAAAVST
;
A
#
# COMPACT_ATOMS: atom_id res chain seq x y z
N MET A 1 17.97 -6.41 -11.41
CA MET A 1 16.59 -6.52 -10.90
C MET A 1 16.52 -7.73 -9.96
N ALA A 2 15.90 -7.57 -8.79
CA ALA A 2 15.63 -8.68 -7.87
C ALA A 2 14.68 -9.70 -8.52
N ARG A 3 14.73 -10.97 -8.09
CA ARG A 3 13.80 -11.99 -8.58
C ARG A 3 12.38 -11.67 -8.13
N LEU A 4 11.36 -12.02 -8.94
CA LEU A 4 9.95 -11.80 -8.59
C LEU A 4 9.59 -12.44 -7.22
N SER A 5 10.15 -13.61 -6.93
CA SER A 5 10.01 -14.27 -5.62
C SER A 5 10.61 -13.48 -4.45
N GLU A 6 11.72 -12.77 -4.67
CA GLU A 6 12.34 -11.91 -3.65
C GLU A 6 11.48 -10.66 -3.40
N GLN A 7 10.81 -10.14 -4.44
CA GLN A 7 9.87 -9.03 -4.29
C GLN A 7 8.61 -9.43 -3.52
N LEU A 8 8.05 -10.62 -3.78
CA LEU A 8 6.94 -11.17 -2.99
C LEU A 8 7.35 -11.44 -1.54
N ALA A 9 8.57 -11.94 -1.30
CA ALA A 9 9.08 -12.11 0.06
C ALA A 9 9.22 -10.77 0.81
N TYR A 10 9.64 -9.71 0.10
CA TYR A 10 9.67 -8.36 0.65
C TYR A 10 8.25 -7.87 1.01
N LEU A 11 7.27 -8.07 0.13
CA LEU A 11 5.86 -7.75 0.38
C LEU A 11 5.35 -8.43 1.66
N ALA A 12 5.57 -9.75 1.80
CA ALA A 12 5.18 -10.52 2.97
C ALA A 12 5.82 -9.99 4.26
N LYS A 13 7.11 -9.62 4.20
CA LYS A 13 7.81 -9.00 5.34
C LYS A 13 7.18 -7.66 5.73
N ARG A 14 6.77 -6.83 4.76
CA ARG A 14 6.12 -5.54 5.01
C ARG A 14 4.72 -5.71 5.62
N ALA A 15 3.93 -6.65 5.13
CA ALA A 15 2.63 -6.98 5.71
C ALA A 15 2.75 -7.42 7.17
N ARG A 16 3.68 -8.33 7.48
CA ARG A 16 3.94 -8.78 8.85
C ARG A 16 4.45 -7.67 9.78
N ALA A 17 5.26 -6.74 9.26
CA ALA A 17 5.69 -5.59 10.03
C ALA A 17 4.53 -4.62 10.34
N ALA A 18 3.56 -4.48 9.43
CA ALA A 18 2.37 -3.67 9.66
C ALA A 18 1.46 -4.30 10.72
N GLU A 19 1.22 -5.62 10.65
CA GLU A 19 0.51 -6.40 11.67
C GLU A 19 1.14 -6.19 13.07
N GLY A 20 2.45 -6.44 13.21
CA GLY A 20 3.12 -6.27 14.50
C GLY A 20 3.13 -4.82 15.02
N ALA A 21 3.09 -3.82 14.14
CA ALA A 21 2.98 -2.43 14.54
C ALA A 21 1.57 -2.08 15.06
N ALA A 22 0.53 -2.67 14.47
CA ALA A 22 -0.86 -2.53 14.91
C ALA A 22 -1.08 -3.22 16.27
N ASP A 23 -0.59 -4.45 16.44
CA ASP A 23 -0.68 -5.17 17.73
C ASP A 23 0.04 -4.40 18.85
N ALA A 24 1.22 -3.85 18.56
CA ALA A 24 1.96 -3.07 19.53
C ALA A 24 1.24 -1.76 19.90
N ALA A 25 0.44 -1.18 19.00
CA ALA A 25 -0.25 0.09 19.22
C ALA A 25 -1.27 0.05 20.37
N GLU A 26 -1.86 -1.11 20.67
CA GLU A 26 -2.85 -1.27 21.73
C GLU A 26 -2.30 -0.99 23.13
N ALA A 27 -0.99 -1.17 23.34
CA ALA A 27 -0.32 -1.00 24.62
C ALA A 27 0.31 0.39 24.83
N GLU A 28 0.22 1.28 23.83
CA GLU A 28 0.96 2.55 23.80
C GLU A 28 0.15 3.71 24.38
N THR A 29 0.85 4.74 24.86
CA THR A 29 0.21 6.02 25.18
C THR A 29 -0.23 6.75 23.91
N ARG A 30 -1.14 7.73 24.06
CA ARG A 30 -1.59 8.56 22.93
C ARG A 30 -0.46 9.28 22.20
N GLU A 31 0.57 9.74 22.93
CA GLU A 31 1.71 10.44 22.35
C GLU A 31 2.60 9.51 21.53
N GLU A 32 2.88 8.31 22.06
CA GLU A 32 3.61 7.26 21.34
C GLU A 32 2.85 6.80 20.09
N LEU A 33 1.53 6.62 20.21
CA LEU A 33 0.67 6.28 19.07
C LEU A 33 0.70 7.34 17.98
N ALA A 34 0.64 8.63 18.34
CA ALA A 34 0.73 9.73 17.38
C ALA A 34 2.07 9.72 16.64
N ALA A 35 3.19 9.47 17.33
CA ALA A 35 4.50 9.36 16.71
C ALA A 35 4.59 8.16 15.73
N LYS A 36 4.02 7.01 16.11
CA LYS A 36 3.96 5.84 15.22
C LYS A 36 3.13 6.10 13.96
N VAL A 37 2.00 6.80 14.08
CA VAL A 37 1.15 7.19 12.93
C VAL A 37 1.93 8.08 11.95
N GLU A 38 2.64 9.10 12.46
CA GLU A 38 3.46 9.97 11.61
C GLU A 38 4.61 9.20 10.94
N GLN A 39 5.26 8.28 11.66
CA GLN A 39 6.29 7.42 11.08
C GLN A 39 5.71 6.49 9.99
N ALA A 40 4.53 5.91 10.22
CA ALA A 40 3.85 5.08 9.23
C ALA A 40 3.49 5.90 7.97
N ARG A 41 3.04 7.14 8.15
CA ARG A 41 2.78 8.08 7.06
C ARG A 41 4.04 8.37 6.23
N ALA A 42 5.14 8.73 6.89
CA ALA A 42 6.41 9.00 6.23
C ALA A 42 6.92 7.77 5.46
N ASN A 43 6.84 6.58 6.07
CA ASN A 43 7.21 5.33 5.40
C ASN A 43 6.32 5.06 4.17
N ALA A 44 5.02 5.31 4.24
CA ALA A 44 4.11 5.13 3.11
C ALA A 44 4.46 6.08 1.95
N GLU A 45 4.77 7.34 2.25
CA GLU A 45 5.17 8.35 1.26
C GLU A 45 6.51 8.00 0.60
N GLN A 46 7.50 7.55 1.37
CA GLN A 46 8.77 7.08 0.83
C GLN A 46 8.59 5.91 -0.14
N HIS A 47 7.87 4.86 0.26
CA HIS A 47 7.67 3.68 -0.59
C HIS A 47 6.83 4.00 -1.84
N ALA A 48 5.88 4.94 -1.75
CA ALA A 48 5.16 5.43 -2.93
C ALA A 48 6.09 6.16 -3.91
N GLY A 49 7.12 6.85 -3.40
CA GLY A 49 8.19 7.44 -4.20
C GLY A 49 9.05 6.38 -4.91
N GLU A 50 9.53 5.38 -4.18
CA GLU A 50 10.35 4.28 -4.74
C GLU A 50 9.61 3.47 -5.83
N LEU A 51 8.29 3.33 -5.70
CA LEU A 51 7.44 2.69 -6.70
C LEU A 51 7.50 3.42 -8.05
N ARG A 52 7.60 4.75 -8.02
CA ARG A 52 7.71 5.61 -9.21
C ARG A 52 9.03 5.39 -9.95
N GLU A 53 10.11 5.20 -9.21
CA GLU A 53 11.44 4.96 -9.80
C GLU A 53 11.52 3.57 -10.44
N LYS A 54 10.92 2.55 -9.81
CA LYS A 54 10.88 1.19 -10.41
C LYS A 54 10.02 1.15 -11.68
N ALA A 55 9.00 1.99 -11.78
CA ALA A 55 8.16 2.13 -12.96
C ALA A 55 8.90 2.68 -14.19
N THR A 56 9.97 3.44 -13.99
CA THR A 56 10.78 3.98 -15.09
C THR A 56 11.75 2.94 -15.66
N ASP A 57 11.97 1.83 -14.96
CA ASP A 57 12.91 0.76 -15.35
C ASP A 57 12.26 -0.40 -16.14
N VAL A 58 10.94 -0.38 -16.33
CA VAL A 58 10.20 -1.39 -17.11
C VAL A 58 9.95 -0.92 -18.55
N THR A 59 9.51 -1.82 -19.43
CA THR A 59 9.22 -1.47 -20.84
C THR A 59 8.21 -0.31 -20.92
N GLN A 60 8.30 0.54 -21.96
CA GLN A 60 7.43 1.72 -22.10
C GLN A 60 5.92 1.38 -22.00
N GLU A 61 5.50 0.26 -22.57
CA GLU A 61 4.10 -0.16 -22.53
C GLU A 61 3.66 -0.59 -21.12
N ALA A 62 4.51 -1.35 -20.41
CA ALA A 62 4.26 -1.69 -19.01
C ALA A 62 4.30 -0.42 -18.12
N SER A 63 5.20 0.51 -18.41
CA SER A 63 5.36 1.78 -17.71
C SER A 63 4.13 2.67 -17.84
N SER A 64 3.53 2.77 -19.03
CA SER A 64 2.30 3.56 -19.25
C SER A 64 1.10 3.00 -18.48
N ARG A 65 0.87 1.69 -18.57
CA ARG A 65 -0.22 1.01 -17.83
C ARG A 65 -0.03 1.16 -16.32
N TRP A 66 1.22 1.04 -15.86
CA TRP A 66 1.55 1.17 -14.46
C TRP A 66 1.44 2.61 -13.93
N SER A 67 1.81 3.61 -14.72
CA SER A 67 1.66 5.02 -14.35
C SER A 67 0.19 5.39 -14.11
N GLU A 68 -0.74 4.90 -14.94
CA GLU A 68 -2.17 5.14 -14.74
C GLU A 68 -2.70 4.53 -13.42
N ILE A 69 -2.25 3.31 -13.08
CA ILE A 69 -2.59 2.66 -11.81
C ILE A 69 -2.02 3.46 -10.63
N GLN A 70 -0.77 3.91 -10.73
CA GLN A 70 -0.12 4.70 -9.71
C GLN A 70 -0.81 6.05 -9.48
N ASP A 71 -1.25 6.70 -10.56
CA ASP A 71 -1.98 7.98 -10.48
C ASP A 71 -3.34 7.80 -9.79
N ARG A 72 -4.11 6.77 -10.17
CA ARG A 72 -5.39 6.45 -9.52
C ARG A 72 -5.23 6.10 -8.04
N TRP A 73 -4.20 5.33 -7.70
CA TRP A 73 -3.88 4.99 -6.33
C TRP A 73 -3.54 6.24 -5.50
N ARG A 74 -2.68 7.13 -6.03
CA ARG A 74 -2.34 8.38 -5.37
C ARG A 74 -3.58 9.23 -5.14
N ASP A 75 -4.40 9.42 -6.16
CA ASP A 75 -5.60 10.25 -6.07
C ASP A 75 -6.58 9.68 -5.02
N HIS A 76 -6.70 8.35 -4.95
CA HIS A 76 -7.48 7.68 -3.91
C HIS A 76 -6.91 7.92 -2.50
N VAL A 77 -5.62 7.68 -2.29
CA VAL A 77 -4.96 7.90 -0.98
C VAL A 77 -4.99 9.36 -0.55
N SER A 78 -4.75 10.30 -1.47
CA SER A 78 -4.82 11.74 -1.20
C SER A 78 -6.22 12.19 -0.82
N LYS A 79 -7.26 11.64 -1.47
CA LYS A 79 -8.65 11.95 -1.14
C LYS A 79 -9.02 11.45 0.26
N VAL A 80 -8.67 10.21 0.59
CA VAL A 80 -8.88 9.63 1.93
C VAL A 80 -8.21 10.48 3.00
N ARG A 81 -6.93 10.84 2.81
CA ARG A 81 -6.18 11.71 3.74
C ARG A 81 -6.80 13.10 3.91
N ALA A 82 -7.27 13.71 2.81
CA ALA A 82 -7.92 15.02 2.85
C ALA A 82 -9.27 14.98 3.58
N GLU A 83 -10.05 13.90 3.42
CA GLU A 83 -11.30 13.69 4.15
C GLU A 83 -11.05 13.53 5.66
N VAL A 84 -9.99 12.80 6.04
CA VAL A 84 -9.54 12.71 7.44
C VAL A 84 -9.14 14.08 7.98
N ASP A 85 -8.25 14.81 7.28
CA ASP A 85 -7.74 16.14 7.72
C ASP A 85 -8.86 17.20 7.81
N GLN A 86 -9.78 17.23 6.85
CA GLN A 86 -10.93 18.15 6.87
C GLN A 86 -11.81 17.90 8.10
N LYS A 87 -12.12 16.62 8.38
CA LYS A 87 -12.87 16.21 9.57
C LYS A 87 -12.06 16.46 10.86
N GLN A 88 -10.72 16.57 10.79
CA GLN A 88 -9.89 16.88 11.95
C GLN A 88 -10.11 18.29 12.53
N THR A 89 -10.41 19.25 11.67
CA THR A 89 -10.51 20.68 12.03
C THR A 89 -11.81 21.08 12.74
N GLU A 90 -12.83 20.22 12.73
CA GLU A 90 -14.14 20.53 13.31
C GLU A 90 -14.27 19.93 14.74
N ARG A 91 -14.49 20.78 15.77
CA ARG A 91 -14.39 20.41 17.20
C ARG A 91 -15.75 20.26 17.88
N ASP A 92 -16.18 19.03 18.17
CA ASP A 92 -17.29 18.71 19.09
C ASP A 92 -17.11 17.27 19.64
N ALA A 93 -17.59 16.93 20.85
CA ALA A 93 -17.33 15.63 21.48
C ALA A 93 -17.95 14.45 20.70
N GLN A 94 -19.18 14.64 20.21
CA GLN A 94 -19.83 13.72 19.27
C GLN A 94 -19.04 13.54 17.95
N ARG A 95 -18.12 14.46 17.62
CA ARG A 95 -17.24 14.32 16.44
C ARG A 95 -15.99 13.49 16.73
N ALA A 96 -15.54 13.38 17.98
CA ALA A 96 -14.37 12.56 18.29
C ALA A 96 -14.66 11.08 18.07
N GLU A 97 -15.84 10.62 18.51
CA GLU A 97 -16.30 9.24 18.31
C GLU A 97 -16.58 8.94 16.84
N ARG A 98 -17.35 9.78 16.15
CA ARG A 98 -17.53 9.66 14.69
C ARG A 98 -16.21 9.69 13.91
N ARG A 99 -15.19 10.41 14.40
CA ARG A 99 -13.87 10.44 13.77
C ARG A 99 -13.13 9.11 13.98
N ALA A 100 -13.25 8.51 15.15
CA ALA A 100 -12.70 7.17 15.40
C ALA A 100 -13.38 6.16 14.46
N GLU A 101 -14.72 6.15 14.38
CA GLU A 101 -15.48 5.29 13.46
C GLU A 101 -15.01 5.46 12.00
N TYR A 102 -14.91 6.70 11.50
CA TYR A 102 -14.41 6.92 10.14
C TYR A 102 -12.97 6.46 9.93
N ALA A 103 -12.09 6.62 10.93
CA ALA A 103 -10.71 6.18 10.83
C ALA A 103 -10.61 4.64 10.83
N GLU A 104 -11.48 3.96 11.58
CA GLU A 104 -11.61 2.50 11.57
C GLU A 104 -12.14 2.00 10.22
N ASP A 105 -13.18 2.63 9.68
CA ASP A 105 -13.72 2.32 8.34
C ASP A 105 -12.67 2.52 7.24
N ASP A 106 -11.90 3.61 7.30
CA ASP A 106 -10.79 3.87 6.37
C ASP A 106 -9.71 2.80 6.50
N ALA A 107 -9.38 2.35 7.72
CA ALA A 107 -8.42 1.27 7.94
C ALA A 107 -8.91 -0.05 7.33
N VAL A 108 -10.19 -0.39 7.49
CA VAL A 108 -10.81 -1.58 6.86
C VAL A 108 -10.74 -1.51 5.34
N CYS A 109 -11.04 -0.35 4.75
CA CYS A 109 -10.92 -0.13 3.31
C CYS A 109 -9.46 -0.29 2.83
N ALA A 110 -8.50 0.29 3.56
CA ALA A 110 -7.08 0.20 3.25
C ALA A 110 -6.56 -1.24 3.31
N ILE A 111 -6.97 -2.02 4.32
CA ILE A 111 -6.63 -3.45 4.44
C ILE A 111 -7.22 -4.23 3.26
N SER A 112 -8.49 -4.02 2.95
CA SER A 112 -9.18 -4.70 1.84
C SER A 112 -8.51 -4.42 0.50
N PHE A 113 -8.10 -3.18 0.26
CA PHE A 113 -7.33 -2.83 -0.92
C PHE A 113 -5.96 -3.53 -0.94
N ALA A 114 -5.24 -3.53 0.18
CA ALA A 114 -3.93 -4.17 0.26
C ALA A 114 -4.00 -5.68 -0.03
N ILE A 115 -5.05 -6.37 0.42
CA ILE A 115 -5.31 -7.77 0.09
C ILE A 115 -5.48 -7.94 -1.43
N ALA A 116 -6.35 -7.17 -2.05
CA ALA A 116 -6.57 -7.24 -3.50
C ALA A 116 -5.28 -6.95 -4.29
N ALA A 117 -4.46 -6.00 -3.84
CA ALA A 117 -3.19 -5.69 -4.47
C ALA A 117 -2.15 -6.84 -4.33
N VAL A 118 -2.17 -7.58 -3.22
CA VAL A 118 -1.32 -8.77 -3.02
C VAL A 118 -1.75 -9.89 -3.96
N GLU A 119 -3.05 -10.14 -4.11
CA GLU A 119 -3.59 -11.16 -5.01
C GLU A 119 -3.27 -10.84 -6.48
N GLU A 120 -3.38 -9.58 -6.90
CA GLU A 120 -2.98 -9.15 -8.25
C GLU A 120 -1.47 -9.33 -8.48
N ALA A 121 -0.64 -9.05 -7.47
CA ALA A 121 0.81 -9.28 -7.56
C ALA A 121 1.14 -10.77 -7.71
N GLU A 122 0.45 -11.66 -7.00
CA GLU A 122 0.57 -13.11 -7.18
C GLU A 122 0.23 -13.51 -8.62
N TYR A 123 -0.93 -13.08 -9.12
CA TYR A 123 -1.36 -13.33 -10.50
C TYR A 123 -0.30 -12.90 -11.51
N ALA A 124 0.19 -11.66 -11.43
CA ALA A 124 1.16 -11.10 -12.38
C ALA A 124 2.49 -11.87 -12.37
N VAL A 125 2.94 -12.35 -11.20
CA VAL A 125 4.17 -13.15 -11.09
C VAL A 125 3.99 -14.54 -11.71
N LEU A 126 2.83 -15.17 -11.51
CA LEU A 126 2.52 -16.48 -12.11
C LEU A 126 2.40 -16.36 -13.63
N ASP A 127 1.70 -15.34 -14.14
CA ASP A 127 1.54 -15.08 -15.58
C ASP A 127 2.91 -14.83 -16.25
N ALA A 128 3.77 -14.01 -15.64
CA ALA A 128 5.12 -13.79 -16.12
C ALA A 128 5.97 -15.07 -16.14
N THR A 129 5.78 -15.96 -15.15
CA THR A 129 6.49 -17.25 -15.07
C THR A 129 6.01 -18.19 -16.18
N LEU A 130 4.69 -18.25 -16.43
CA LEU A 130 4.11 -19.03 -17.52
C LEU A 130 4.62 -18.55 -18.88
N ALA A 131 4.57 -17.23 -19.14
CA ALA A 131 5.06 -16.66 -20.39
C ALA A 131 6.53 -16.99 -20.68
N ARG A 132 7.37 -17.08 -19.63
CA ARG A 132 8.77 -17.51 -19.76
C ARG A 132 8.90 -19.00 -20.08
N ALA A 133 8.04 -19.85 -19.52
CA ALA A 133 8.02 -21.28 -19.83
C ALA A 133 7.57 -21.52 -21.29
N ASP A 134 6.53 -20.83 -21.74
CA ASP A 134 6.03 -20.92 -23.11
C ASP A 134 7.10 -20.48 -24.13
N ALA A 135 7.78 -19.36 -23.87
CA ALA A 135 8.88 -18.89 -24.72
C ALA A 135 10.03 -19.90 -24.83
N ALA A 136 10.33 -20.62 -23.74
CA ALA A 136 11.36 -21.65 -23.74
C ALA A 136 10.93 -22.89 -24.56
N ALA A 137 9.65 -23.28 -24.46
CA ALA A 137 9.09 -24.43 -25.19
C ALA A 137 9.02 -24.22 -26.71
N VAL A 138 8.83 -22.97 -27.16
CA VAL A 138 8.80 -22.63 -28.61
C VAL A 138 10.22 -22.45 -29.20
N SER A 139 11.24 -22.27 -28.34
CA SER A 139 12.63 -22.08 -28.78
C SER A 139 13.42 -23.40 -28.92
N THR A 140 12.79 -24.55 -28.63
CA THR A 140 13.33 -25.92 -28.76
C THR A 140 12.74 -26.65 -29.95
#